data_AF-A0A8J3W2T0-F1
#
_entry.id   AF-A0A8J3W2T0-F1
#
_cell.length_a   1.000
_cell.length_b   1.000
_cell.length_c   1.000
_cell.angle_alpha   90.00
_cell.angle_beta   90.00
_cell.angle_gamma   90.00
#
_symmetry.space_group_name_H-M   'P 1'
#
loop_
_entity.id
_entity.type
_entity.pdbx_description
1 polymer ?
#
loop_
_entity_poly.entity_id
_entity_poly.type
_entity_poly.pdbx_seq_one_letter_code
_entity_poly.pdbx_strand_id
1 'polypeptide(L)'
;MRMRDVGAEAGHLIRLAGELHDLGLDSVVRLPPHHEPSMEISLADDTATGPAMARMRITATRRRRTWMFAWGRGRRRRVLATAPDAARRIAAAVHATRTAHAAQRAVAAEAAQVARAAKSLPDAGDVQIAHTAQAVPGVRVFWRAR
;
A
#
# COMPACT_ATOMS: atom_id res chain seq x y z
N MET A 1 7.30 -18.94 25.19
CA MET A 1 7.73 -19.56 23.92
C MET A 1 9.03 -20.30 24.19
N ARG A 2 9.15 -21.59 23.85
CA ARG A 2 10.39 -22.34 24.17
C ARG A 2 11.46 -21.92 23.16
N MET A 3 12.71 -21.82 23.60
CA MET A 3 13.84 -21.41 22.74
C MET A 3 13.97 -22.27 21.46
N ARG A 4 13.54 -23.54 21.53
CA ARG A 4 13.46 -24.47 20.38
C ARG A 4 12.45 -24.05 19.31
N ASP A 5 11.38 -23.35 19.68
CA ASP A 5 10.36 -22.89 18.72
C ASP A 5 10.87 -21.68 17.92
N VAL A 6 11.67 -20.80 18.54
CA VAL A 6 12.27 -19.61 17.90
C VAL A 6 13.19 -20.03 16.75
N GLY A 7 14.04 -21.05 16.96
CA GLY A 7 14.95 -21.54 15.93
C GLY A 7 14.21 -22.16 14.74
N ALA A 8 13.12 -22.89 15.00
CA ALA A 8 12.30 -23.45 13.94
C ALA A 8 11.58 -22.34 13.14
N GLU A 9 10.99 -21.36 13.82
CA GLU A 9 10.36 -20.20 13.18
C GLU A 9 11.33 -19.42 12.29
N ALA A 10 12.52 -19.12 12.80
CA ALA A 10 13.58 -18.47 12.05
C ALA A 10 13.96 -19.28 10.79
N GLY A 11 14.15 -20.59 10.91
CA GLY A 11 14.47 -21.46 9.78
C GLY A 11 13.39 -21.46 8.69
N HIS A 12 12.11 -21.39 9.09
CA HIS A 12 11.01 -21.31 8.13
C HIS A 12 10.90 -19.94 7.44
N LEU A 13 11.21 -18.85 8.16
CA LEU A 13 11.31 -17.53 7.54
C LEU A 13 12.50 -17.45 6.59
N ILE A 14 13.66 -18.00 6.93
CA ILE A 14 14.83 -18.03 6.04
C ILE A 14 14.52 -18.81 4.76
N ARG A 15 13.87 -19.97 4.88
CA ARG A 15 13.44 -20.73 3.69
C ARG A 15 12.46 -19.94 2.84
N LEU A 16 11.46 -19.32 3.46
CA LEU A 16 10.51 -18.45 2.75
C LEU A 16 11.23 -17.29 2.04
N ALA A 17 12.30 -16.74 2.62
CA ALA A 17 13.05 -15.64 2.03
C ALA A 17 13.72 -16.07 0.72
N GLY A 18 14.31 -17.27 0.69
CA GLY A 18 14.89 -17.85 -0.53
C GLY A 18 13.83 -18.03 -1.62
N GLU A 19 12.68 -18.61 -1.28
CA GLU A 19 11.58 -18.81 -2.24
C GLU A 19 11.03 -17.47 -2.78
N LEU A 20 11.03 -16.41 -1.96
CA LEU A 20 10.61 -15.07 -2.40
C LEU A 20 11.67 -14.41 -3.28
N HIS A 21 12.95 -14.61 -2.98
CA HIS A 21 14.06 -14.13 -3.80
C HIS A 21 14.02 -14.76 -5.19
N ASP A 22 13.72 -16.06 -5.29
CA ASP A 22 13.53 -16.75 -6.58
C ASP A 22 12.34 -16.18 -7.39
N LEU A 23 11.39 -15.54 -6.71
CA LEU A 23 10.27 -14.82 -7.32
C LEU A 23 10.56 -13.32 -7.59
N GLY A 24 11.79 -12.87 -7.39
CA GLY A 24 12.22 -11.49 -7.61
C GLY A 24 11.76 -10.51 -6.52
N LEU A 25 11.49 -10.99 -5.31
CA LEU A 25 11.11 -10.16 -4.17
C LEU A 25 12.22 -10.09 -3.13
N ASP A 26 12.75 -8.89 -2.93
CA ASP A 26 13.70 -8.63 -1.84
C ASP A 26 12.99 -8.67 -0.49
N SER A 27 13.58 -9.42 0.43
CA SER A 27 13.08 -9.60 1.78
C SER A 27 14.20 -9.62 2.81
N VAL A 28 13.91 -9.14 4.02
CA VAL A 28 14.87 -9.10 5.13
C VAL A 28 14.30 -9.86 6.31
N VAL A 29 15.02 -10.87 6.79
CA VAL A 29 14.65 -11.60 8.02
C VAL A 29 15.29 -10.92 9.23
N ARG A 30 14.46 -10.54 10.19
CA ARG A 30 14.83 -9.96 11.48
C ARG A 30 14.75 -11.02 12.56
N LEU A 31 15.89 -11.29 13.21
CA LEU A 31 16.04 -12.26 14.31
C LEU A 31 16.43 -11.56 15.62
N PRO A 32 15.53 -10.77 16.23
CA PRO A 32 15.80 -10.13 17.51
C PRO A 32 15.93 -11.18 18.65
N PRO A 33 16.82 -10.97 19.63
CA PRO A 33 17.11 -11.96 20.69
C PRO A 33 15.93 -12.19 21.65
N HIS A 34 15.00 -11.24 21.76
CA HIS A 34 13.88 -11.28 22.70
C HIS A 34 12.50 -11.00 22.06
N HIS A 35 12.43 -10.95 20.73
CA HIS A 35 11.16 -10.73 20.03
C HIS A 35 10.90 -11.83 19.00
N GLU A 36 9.65 -11.90 18.55
CA GLU A 36 9.23 -12.85 17.52
C GLU A 36 10.04 -12.61 16.22
N PRO A 37 10.69 -13.66 15.67
CA PRO A 37 11.27 -13.63 14.35
C PRO A 37 10.26 -13.09 13.33
N SER A 38 10.72 -12.20 12.45
CA SER A 38 9.85 -11.68 11.41
C SER A 38 10.61 -11.40 10.14
N MET A 39 9.91 -11.40 9.03
CA MET A 39 10.44 -11.02 7.73
C MET A 39 9.76 -9.73 7.27
N GLU A 40 10.50 -8.87 6.61
CA GLU A 40 9.98 -7.64 6.02
C GLU A 40 10.18 -7.68 4.50
N ILE A 41 9.13 -7.32 3.75
CA ILE A 41 9.19 -7.09 2.30
C ILE A 41 8.91 -5.62 2.01
N SER A 42 9.72 -5.00 1.18
CA SER A 42 9.51 -3.62 0.71
C SER A 42 8.35 -3.56 -0.30
N LEU A 43 7.35 -2.71 -0.02
CA LEU A 43 6.20 -2.49 -0.89
C LEU A 43 6.32 -1.22 -1.74
N ALA A 44 7.33 -0.38 -1.49
CA ALA A 44 7.65 0.75 -2.35
C ALA A 44 8.77 0.34 -3.30
N ASP A 45 8.62 0.68 -4.58
CA ASP A 45 9.77 0.78 -5.47
C ASP A 45 10.59 1.99 -5.01
N ASP A 46 11.92 1.84 -4.99
CA ASP A 46 12.90 2.66 -4.28
C ASP A 46 13.07 4.09 -4.83
N THR A 47 12.07 4.62 -5.53
CA THR A 47 12.14 5.91 -6.23
C THR A 47 11.23 6.95 -5.58
N ALA A 48 11.90 7.79 -4.78
CA ALA A 48 11.55 9.16 -4.42
C ALA A 48 10.35 9.39 -3.46
N THR A 49 10.73 9.81 -2.24
CA THR A 49 9.98 10.64 -1.29
C THR A 49 9.06 9.89 -0.30
N GLY A 50 9.44 9.90 0.99
CA GLY A 50 8.80 9.19 2.09
C GLY A 50 7.35 9.60 2.41
N PRO A 51 6.67 8.92 3.36
CA PRO A 51 7.21 8.51 4.67
C PRO A 51 7.47 7.00 4.77
N ALA A 52 8.46 6.62 5.58
CA ALA A 52 8.73 5.29 6.13
C ALA A 52 8.07 4.11 5.37
N MET A 53 8.79 3.67 4.32
CA MET A 53 8.61 2.43 3.56
C MET A 53 7.39 1.60 3.98
N ALA A 54 6.36 1.58 3.12
CA ALA A 54 5.32 0.57 3.25
C ALA A 54 6.02 -0.80 3.25
N ARG A 55 6.14 -1.42 4.42
CA ARG A 55 6.78 -2.72 4.61
C ARG A 55 5.72 -3.72 5.01
N MET A 56 5.73 -4.86 4.36
CA MET A 56 4.90 -5.99 4.73
C MET A 56 5.68 -6.85 5.71
N ARG A 57 5.27 -6.84 6.97
CA ARG A 57 5.82 -7.73 8.00
C ARG A 57 5.13 -9.09 7.92
N ILE A 58 5.93 -10.14 7.85
CA ILE A 58 5.52 -11.54 7.80
C ILE A 58 6.01 -12.23 9.08
N THR A 59 5.14 -12.97 9.74
CA THR A 59 5.52 -13.87 10.84
C THR A 59 5.18 -15.31 10.49
N ALA A 60 5.93 -16.24 11.06
CA ALA A 60 5.70 -17.67 10.93
C ALA A 60 5.31 -18.22 12.31
N THR A 61 4.19 -18.93 12.39
CA THR A 61 3.75 -19.58 13.63
C THR A 61 3.40 -21.02 13.35
N ARG A 62 3.76 -21.91 14.28
CA ARG A 62 3.42 -23.33 14.14
C ARG A 62 1.97 -23.57 14.50
N ARG A 63 1.20 -24.19 13.60
CA ARG A 63 -0.17 -24.66 13.84
C ARG A 63 -0.20 -26.18 13.68
N ARG A 64 -0.24 -26.90 14.81
CA ARG A 64 -0.16 -28.37 14.86
C ARG A 64 1.10 -28.87 14.16
N ARG A 65 0.96 -29.45 12.96
CA ARG A 65 2.05 -30.02 12.15
C ARG A 65 2.43 -29.17 10.95
N THR A 66 1.79 -28.02 10.75
CA THR A 66 2.00 -27.17 9.58
C THR A 66 2.35 -25.74 10.02
N TRP A 67 3.08 -25.04 9.15
CA TRP A 67 3.43 -23.65 9.36
C TRP A 67 2.37 -22.73 8.81
N MET A 68 2.04 -21.71 9.60
CA MET A 68 1.15 -20.64 9.21
C MET A 68 1.96 -19.35 9.07
N PHE A 69 1.95 -18.79 7.88
CA PHE A 69 2.54 -17.48 7.59
C PHE A 69 1.47 -16.41 7.60
N ALA A 70 1.74 -15.27 8.21
CA ALA A 70 0.79 -14.17 8.34
C ALA A 70 1.44 -12.83 8.00
N TRP A 71 0.75 -11.97 7.25
CA TRP A 71 1.29 -10.67 6.79
C TRP A 71 0.33 -9.49 7.00
N GLY A 72 -0.46 -9.55 8.06
CA GLY A 72 -1.39 -8.51 8.46
C GLY A 72 -2.58 -9.04 9.24
N ARG A 73 -3.58 -8.18 9.44
CA ARG A 73 -4.83 -8.55 10.14
C ARG A 73 -5.81 -9.20 9.15
N GLY A 74 -6.51 -10.24 9.62
CA GLY A 74 -7.57 -10.92 8.86
C GLY A 74 -7.19 -12.31 8.30
N ARG A 75 -8.21 -13.14 8.03
CA ARG A 75 -8.03 -14.54 7.59
C ARG A 75 -7.40 -14.66 6.21
N ARG A 76 -7.64 -13.71 5.30
CA ARG A 76 -7.10 -13.68 3.94
C ARG A 76 -5.61 -13.33 3.87
N ARG A 77 -5.03 -12.84 4.97
CA ARG A 77 -3.61 -12.47 5.09
C ARG A 77 -2.83 -13.52 5.89
N ARG A 78 -3.30 -14.77 5.83
CA ARG A 78 -2.73 -15.93 6.49
C ARG A 78 -2.77 -17.11 5.55
N VAL A 79 -1.72 -17.91 5.53
CA VAL A 79 -1.66 -19.16 4.77
C VAL A 79 -1.04 -20.25 5.62
N LEU A 80 -1.71 -21.41 5.68
CA LEU A 80 -1.17 -22.63 6.25
C LEU A 80 -0.67 -23.49 5.08
N ALA A 81 0.63 -23.47 4.81
CA ALA A 81 1.20 -24.13 3.65
C ALA A 81 2.71 -24.37 3.79
N THR A 82 3.28 -25.03 2.78
CA THR A 82 4.74 -25.13 2.59
C THR A 82 5.33 -23.77 2.26
N ALA A 83 6.65 -23.62 2.37
CA ALA A 83 7.33 -22.36 2.04
C ALA A 83 7.12 -21.92 0.57
N PRO A 84 7.24 -22.80 -0.45
CA PRO A 84 6.98 -22.42 -1.85
C PRO A 84 5.54 -21.93 -2.09
N ASP A 85 4.55 -22.63 -1.52
CA ASP A 85 3.15 -22.24 -1.64
C ASP A 85 2.86 -20.91 -0.92
N ALA A 86 3.46 -20.72 0.25
CA ALA A 86 3.36 -19.47 0.99
C ALA A 86 4.01 -18.31 0.20
N ALA A 87 5.18 -18.55 -0.40
CA ALA A 87 5.90 -17.56 -1.21
C ALA A 87 5.05 -17.08 -2.38
N ARG A 88 4.46 -17.99 -3.15
CA ARG A 88 3.55 -17.63 -4.26
C ARG A 88 2.38 -16.76 -3.81
N ARG A 89 1.73 -17.11 -2.69
CA ARG A 89 0.58 -16.33 -2.17
C ARG A 89 0.99 -14.98 -1.62
N ILE A 90 2.12 -14.91 -0.95
CA ILE A 90 2.69 -13.67 -0.42
C ILE A 90 3.10 -12.77 -1.58
N ALA A 91 3.76 -13.29 -2.62
CA ALA A 91 4.13 -12.54 -3.80
C ALA A 91 2.90 -11.92 -4.50
N ALA A 92 1.84 -12.71 -4.71
CA ALA A 92 0.58 -12.19 -5.25
C ALA A 92 -0.01 -11.06 -4.37
N ALA A 93 0.06 -11.20 -3.05
CA ALA A 93 -0.40 -10.16 -2.13
C ALA A 93 0.47 -8.90 -2.17
N VAL A 94 1.79 -9.05 -2.33
CA VAL A 94 2.74 -7.93 -2.50
C VAL A 94 2.44 -7.18 -3.80
N HIS A 95 2.30 -7.87 -4.92
CA HIS A 95 1.96 -7.25 -6.20
C HIS A 95 0.62 -6.51 -6.14
N ALA A 96 -0.43 -7.12 -5.57
CA ALA A 96 -1.73 -6.47 -5.41
C ALA A 96 -1.65 -5.23 -4.49
N THR A 97 -0.77 -5.24 -3.50
CA THR A 97 -0.57 -4.10 -2.60
C THR A 97 0.17 -2.97 -3.31
N ARG A 98 1.20 -3.30 -4.11
CA ARG A 98 1.95 -2.33 -4.94
C ARG A 98 1.04 -1.63 -5.94
N THR A 99 0.18 -2.37 -6.65
CA THR A 99 -0.77 -1.78 -7.61
C THR A 99 -1.79 -0.87 -6.93
N ALA A 100 -2.33 -1.28 -5.78
CA ALA A 100 -3.23 -0.43 -5.00
C ALA A 100 -2.55 0.88 -4.54
N HIS A 101 -1.30 0.81 -4.06
CA HIS A 101 -0.53 2.00 -3.69
C HIS A 101 -0.22 2.89 -4.89
N ALA A 102 0.10 2.33 -6.05
CA ALA A 102 0.32 3.10 -7.28
C ALA A 102 -0.94 3.87 -7.69
N ALA A 103 -2.11 3.21 -7.65
CA ALA A 103 -3.40 3.85 -7.94
C ALA A 103 -3.72 4.99 -6.97
N GLN A 104 -3.49 4.79 -5.67
CA GLN A 104 -3.68 5.83 -4.65
C GLN A 104 -2.77 7.05 -4.90
N ARG A 105 -1.52 6.83 -5.30
CA ARG A 105 -0.60 7.92 -5.64
C ARG A 105 -1.04 8.70 -6.87
N ALA A 106 -1.55 8.03 -7.90
CA ALA A 106 -2.08 8.70 -9.10
C ALA A 106 -3.24 9.62 -8.75
N VAL A 107 -4.21 9.15 -7.96
CA VAL A 107 -5.35 9.95 -7.48
C VAL A 107 -4.88 11.14 -6.63
N ALA A 108 -3.91 10.93 -5.74
CA ALA A 108 -3.37 12.01 -4.91
C ALA A 108 -2.62 13.07 -5.74
N ALA A 109 -1.91 12.65 -6.78
CA ALA A 109 -1.20 13.56 -7.69
C ALA A 109 -2.18 14.42 -8.51
N GLU A 110 -3.25 13.82 -9.02
CA GLU A 110 -4.32 14.54 -9.74
C GLU A 110 -5.01 15.57 -8.82
N ALA A 111 -5.39 15.17 -7.61
CA ALA A 111 -5.98 16.08 -6.63
C ALA A 111 -5.04 17.25 -6.28
N ALA A 112 -3.73 16.99 -6.17
CA ALA A 112 -2.74 18.04 -5.94
C ALA A 112 -2.61 18.99 -7.14
N GLN A 113 -2.72 18.48 -8.37
CA GLN A 113 -2.72 19.31 -9.58
C GLN A 113 -3.96 20.21 -9.66
N VAL A 114 -5.15 19.67 -9.39
CA VAL A 114 -6.41 20.45 -9.33
C VAL A 114 -6.32 21.54 -8.26
N ALA A 115 -5.80 21.21 -7.07
CA ALA A 115 -5.63 22.19 -5.99
C ALA A 115 -4.63 23.30 -6.36
N ARG A 116 -3.57 22.98 -7.13
CA ARG A 116 -2.64 24.00 -7.66
C ARG A 116 -3.32 24.87 -8.71
N ALA A 117 -4.09 24.28 -9.63
CA ALA A 117 -4.82 25.01 -10.66
C ALA A 117 -5.84 25.99 -10.07
N ALA A 118 -6.59 25.56 -9.04
CA ALA A 118 -7.55 26.39 -8.34
C ALA A 118 -6.88 27.59 -7.62
N LYS A 119 -5.66 27.42 -7.10
CA LYS A 119 -4.87 28.50 -6.49
C LYS A 119 -4.27 29.48 -7.51
N SER A 120 -4.16 29.07 -8.78
CA SER A 120 -3.62 29.91 -9.85
C SER A 120 -4.68 30.65 -10.67
N LEU A 121 -5.98 30.49 -10.37
CA LEU A 121 -7.00 31.36 -10.96
C LEU A 121 -6.85 32.77 -10.36
N PRO A 122 -6.72 33.83 -11.18
CA PRO A 122 -6.76 35.20 -10.68
C PRO A 122 -8.13 35.48 -10.07
N ASP A 123 -8.13 36.26 -8.98
CA ASP A 123 -9.33 36.78 -8.34
C ASP A 123 -10.17 37.47 -9.41
N ALA A 124 -11.40 37.02 -9.63
CA ALA A 124 -12.32 37.58 -10.62
C ALA A 124 -12.90 38.92 -10.14
N GLY A 125 -12.01 39.83 -9.70
CA GLY A 125 -12.32 41.17 -9.23
C GLY A 125 -12.31 42.24 -10.34
N ASP A 126 -11.65 42.00 -11.48
CA ASP A 126 -11.47 43.02 -12.54
C ASP A 126 -11.76 42.47 -13.95
N VAL A 127 -12.91 41.81 -14.14
CA VAL A 127 -13.51 41.73 -15.47
C VAL A 127 -14.72 42.64 -15.48
N GLN A 128 -14.52 43.89 -15.93
CA GLN A 128 -15.62 44.71 -16.42
C GLN A 128 -16.29 43.96 -17.56
N ILE A 129 -17.35 43.22 -17.23
CA ILE A 129 -18.25 42.63 -18.22
C ILE A 129 -18.93 43.82 -18.90
N ALA A 130 -18.41 44.23 -20.04
CA ALA A 130 -19.12 45.12 -20.95
C ALA A 130 -20.45 44.43 -21.30
N HIS A 131 -21.54 45.06 -20.86
CA HIS A 131 -22.91 44.67 -21.14
C HIS A 131 -23.10 44.35 -22.63
N THR A 132 -23.30 43.07 -22.94
CA THR A 132 -24.12 42.68 -24.10
C THR A 132 -25.03 41.56 -23.63
N ALA A 133 -26.15 41.97 -23.03
CA ALA A 133 -27.26 41.09 -22.72
C ALA A 133 -27.90 40.64 -24.04
N GLN A 134 -27.45 39.50 -24.57
CA GLN A 134 -28.21 38.77 -25.57
C GLN A 134 -28.89 37.61 -24.85
N ALA A 135 -30.14 37.86 -24.46
CA ALA A 135 -31.00 36.88 -23.82
C ALA A 135 -31.23 35.67 -24.76
N VAL A 136 -30.75 34.51 -24.36
CA VAL A 136 -31.17 33.24 -24.96
C VAL A 136 -32.62 32.98 -24.53
N PRO A 137 -33.57 32.73 -25.45
CA PRO A 137 -34.94 32.43 -25.07
C PRO A 137 -34.98 31.11 -24.31
N GLY A 138 -35.53 31.12 -23.09
CA GLY A 138 -35.91 29.89 -22.37
C GLY A 138 -35.17 29.57 -21.08
N VAL A 139 -34.12 30.31 -20.71
CA VAL A 139 -33.39 30.04 -19.45
C VAL A 139 -33.67 31.16 -18.44
N ARG A 140 -34.53 30.89 -17.45
CA ARG A 140 -34.69 31.75 -16.27
C ARG A 140 -33.82 31.21 -15.15
N VAL A 141 -32.76 31.93 -14.80
CA VAL A 141 -31.95 31.66 -13.61
C VAL A 141 -32.47 32.55 -12.48
N PHE A 142 -32.97 31.94 -11.41
CA PHE A 142 -33.35 32.64 -10.18
C PHE A 142 -32.20 32.52 -9.17
N TRP A 143 -31.68 33.66 -8.73
CA TRP A 143 -30.82 33.75 -7.56
C TRP A 143 -31.62 34.36 -6.41
N ARG A 144 -31.65 33.66 -5.27
CA ARG A 144 -32.26 34.15 -4.03
C ARG A 144 -31.15 34.80 -3.19
N ALA A 145 -31.16 36.12 -3.07
CA ALA A 145 -30.39 36.80 -2.03
C ALA A 145 -31.08 36.58 -0.67
N ARG A 146 -30.27 36.52 0.39
CA ARG A 146 -30.69 36.25 1.78
C ARG A 146 -31.75 37.22 2.29
#